data_AF-A0A1B1LQM5-F1
#
_entry.id   AF-A0A1B1LQM5-F1
#
_cell.length_a   1.000
_cell.length_b   1.000
_cell.length_c   1.000
_cell.angle_alpha   90.00
_cell.angle_beta   90.00
_cell.angle_gamma   90.00
#
_symmetry.space_group_name_H-M   'P 1'
#
loop_
_entity.id
_entity.type
_entity.pdbx_description
1 polymer ?
#
loop_
_entity_poly.entity_id
_entity_poly.type
_entity_poly.pdbx_seq_one_letter_code
_entity_poly.pdbx_strand_id
1 'polypeptide(L)'
;MTDTNNQERNGSKFLFGVTSTDRIIQTEQGDGFINSCIAAHGIITKIILTSYRAAGALTEMVLFNEQGATFVITIESGVFTPSGFVLTDEDIQIAHKQITLSDTTDILILATRMARRAGLKPVFPEQSEFSSILEFTVN
;
A
#
# COMPACT_ATOMS: atom_id res chain seq x y z
N MET A 1 26.90 -25.00 -8.19
CA MET A 1 25.91 -25.94 -7.65
C MET A 1 25.04 -25.16 -6.68
N THR A 2 23.82 -24.87 -7.14
CA THR A 2 22.57 -24.61 -6.40
C THR A 2 22.61 -24.35 -4.89
N ASP A 3 22.40 -23.09 -4.50
CA ASP A 3 21.76 -22.71 -3.22
C ASP A 3 20.34 -22.17 -3.48
N THR A 4 19.58 -22.87 -4.32
CA THR A 4 18.15 -22.61 -4.59
C THR A 4 17.23 -23.15 -3.49
N ASN A 5 17.76 -23.76 -2.43
CA ASN A 5 16.98 -24.59 -1.50
C ASN A 5 16.59 -23.94 -0.16
N ASN A 6 16.71 -22.62 -0.01
CA ASN A 6 16.26 -21.92 1.21
C ASN A 6 15.03 -21.02 1.02
N GLN A 7 14.37 -21.06 -0.14
CA GLN A 7 13.18 -20.23 -0.40
C GLN A 7 11.87 -20.79 0.17
N GLU A 8 11.83 -22.00 0.76
CA GLU A 8 10.56 -22.68 1.06
C GLU A 8 10.11 -22.77 2.53
N ARG A 9 10.79 -22.18 3.53
CA ARG A 9 10.37 -22.36 4.96
C ARG A 9 10.49 -21.16 5.91
N ASN A 10 10.31 -19.94 5.41
CA ASN A 10 10.02 -18.79 6.29
C ASN A 10 9.06 -17.87 5.55
N GLY A 11 7.86 -17.66 6.11
CA GLY A 11 6.99 -16.57 5.65
C GLY A 11 7.81 -15.28 5.63
N SER A 12 7.70 -14.51 4.55
CA SER A 12 8.43 -13.24 4.42
C SER A 12 8.16 -12.38 5.65
N LYS A 13 9.21 -11.82 6.27
CA LYS A 13 9.07 -10.94 7.45
C LYS A 13 8.63 -9.52 7.09
N PHE A 14 8.59 -9.20 5.81
CA PHE A 14 8.33 -7.87 5.27
C PHE A 14 7.60 -7.99 3.93
N LEU A 15 6.85 -6.96 3.56
CA LEU A 15 6.19 -6.90 2.25
C LEU A 15 7.17 -6.55 1.12
N PHE A 16 8.16 -5.72 1.41
CA PHE A 16 9.19 -5.30 0.46
C PHE A 16 10.57 -5.40 1.07
N GLY A 17 11.54 -5.94 0.32
CA GLY A 17 12.94 -5.93 0.74
C GLY A 17 13.66 -4.71 0.18
N VAL A 18 14.60 -4.12 0.93
CA VAL A 18 15.53 -3.12 0.39
C VAL A 18 16.93 -3.72 0.36
N THR A 19 17.56 -3.77 -0.81
CA THR A 19 18.93 -4.27 -0.95
C THR A 19 19.94 -3.26 -0.41
N SER A 20 21.18 -3.71 -0.20
CA SER A 20 22.34 -2.84 0.07
C SER A 20 22.71 -1.90 -1.09
N THR A 21 22.00 -2.00 -2.23
CA THR A 21 22.17 -1.16 -3.42
C THR A 21 20.91 -0.31 -3.68
N ASP A 22 20.12 -0.07 -2.64
CA ASP A 22 18.89 0.73 -2.65
C ASP A 22 17.82 0.24 -3.64
N ARG A 23 17.87 -1.04 -4.01
CA ARG A 23 16.84 -1.67 -4.85
C ARG A 23 15.73 -2.22 -3.97
N ILE A 24 14.50 -1.87 -4.32
CA ILE A 24 13.31 -2.46 -3.72
C ILE A 24 13.07 -3.83 -4.38
N ILE A 25 13.22 -4.90 -3.63
CA ILE A 25 12.84 -6.27 -3.99
C ILE A 25 11.32 -6.39 -3.88
N GLN A 26 10.70 -6.74 -4.99
CA GLN A 26 9.27 -7.02 -5.06
C GLN A 26 8.97 -8.42 -4.51
N THR A 27 7.85 -8.54 -3.81
CA THR A 27 7.28 -9.82 -3.43
C THR A 27 6.03 -10.06 -4.25
N GLU A 28 5.77 -11.32 -4.62
CA GLU A 28 4.54 -11.70 -5.33
C GLU A 28 3.28 -11.29 -4.57
N GLN A 29 3.35 -11.34 -3.23
CA GLN A 29 2.27 -10.93 -2.35
C GLN A 29 1.95 -9.43 -2.45
N GLY A 30 2.98 -8.57 -2.44
CA GLY A 30 2.77 -7.12 -2.59
C GLY A 30 2.20 -6.75 -3.95
N ASP A 31 2.69 -7.38 -5.02
CA ASP A 31 2.15 -7.16 -6.36
C ASP A 31 0.72 -7.69 -6.50
N GLY A 32 0.43 -8.87 -5.93
CA GLY A 32 -0.90 -9.46 -5.89
C GLY A 32 -1.90 -8.54 -5.19
N PHE A 33 -1.55 -8.05 -3.99
CA PHE A 33 -2.40 -7.12 -3.24
C PHE A 33 -2.71 -5.84 -4.02
N ILE A 34 -1.68 -5.20 -4.59
CA ILE A 34 -1.86 -3.99 -5.41
C ILE A 34 -2.79 -4.26 -6.60
N ASN A 35 -2.58 -5.37 -7.30
CA ASN A 35 -3.39 -5.74 -8.45
C ASN A 35 -4.85 -6.01 -8.04
N SER A 36 -5.09 -6.68 -6.92
CA SER A 36 -6.43 -6.91 -6.39
C SER A 36 -7.14 -5.61 -6.03
N CYS A 37 -6.46 -4.66 -5.36
CA CYS A 37 -7.03 -3.35 -5.06
C CYS A 37 -7.42 -2.58 -6.33
N ILE A 38 -6.55 -2.56 -7.35
CA ILE A 38 -6.83 -1.90 -8.63
C ILE A 38 -7.99 -2.60 -9.36
N ALA A 39 -8.00 -3.94 -9.39
CA ALA A 39 -9.06 -4.69 -10.05
C ALA A 39 -10.43 -4.50 -9.37
N ALA A 40 -10.46 -4.41 -8.04
CA ALA A 40 -11.69 -4.21 -7.27
C ALA A 40 -12.21 -2.76 -7.35
N HIS A 41 -11.32 -1.77 -7.30
CA HIS A 41 -11.69 -0.36 -7.26
C HIS A 41 -11.91 0.26 -8.66
N GLY A 42 -11.27 -0.31 -9.67
CA GLY A 42 -11.25 0.20 -11.04
C GLY A 42 -10.09 1.19 -11.29
N ILE A 43 -10.29 2.10 -12.24
CA ILE A 43 -9.28 3.09 -12.63
C ILE A 43 -9.08 4.08 -11.48
N ILE A 44 -7.94 3.97 -10.79
CA ILE A 44 -7.55 4.89 -9.72
C ILE A 44 -7.07 6.20 -10.35
N THR A 45 -7.66 7.33 -9.96
CA THR A 45 -7.35 8.67 -10.45
C THR A 45 -6.58 9.51 -9.45
N LYS A 46 -6.74 9.25 -8.15
CA LYS A 46 -6.03 9.93 -7.06
C LYS A 46 -5.72 8.95 -5.94
N ILE A 47 -4.56 9.12 -5.32
CA ILE A 47 -4.20 8.47 -4.05
C ILE A 47 -3.78 9.55 -3.06
N ILE A 48 -4.34 9.52 -1.86
CA ILE A 48 -3.93 10.37 -0.74
C ILE A 48 -3.47 9.47 0.39
N LEU A 49 -2.27 9.71 0.91
CA LEU A 49 -1.75 9.08 2.11
C LEU A 49 -1.77 10.08 3.25
N THR A 50 -2.55 9.82 4.30
CA THR A 50 -2.58 10.62 5.53
C THR A 50 -2.03 9.80 6.68
N SER A 51 -1.38 10.46 7.65
CA SER A 51 -1.07 9.81 8.93
C SER A 51 -1.51 10.71 10.07
N TYR A 52 -2.03 10.07 11.12
CA TYR A 52 -2.41 10.74 12.35
C TYR A 52 -2.05 9.86 13.55
N ARG A 53 -1.87 10.51 14.69
CA ARG A 53 -1.57 9.83 15.95
C ARG A 53 -2.85 9.72 16.78
N ALA A 54 -3.45 8.54 16.81
CA ALA A 54 -4.58 8.21 17.68
C ALA A 54 -4.24 6.92 18.44
N ALA A 55 -3.66 7.05 19.63
CA ALA A 55 -3.14 5.92 20.44
C ALA A 55 -2.05 5.03 19.77
N GLY A 56 -1.61 5.38 18.56
CA GLY A 56 -0.58 4.70 17.76
C GLY A 56 -0.32 5.46 16.45
N ALA A 57 0.65 5.03 15.65
CA ALA A 57 0.85 5.56 14.29
C ALA A 57 -0.13 4.86 13.34
N LEU A 58 -1.20 5.57 12.97
CA LEU A 58 -2.18 5.09 12.01
C LEU A 58 -1.98 5.84 10.70
N THR A 59 -1.95 5.10 9.59
CA THR A 59 -1.85 5.68 8.25
C THR A 59 -3.04 5.24 7.43
N GLU A 60 -3.68 6.15 6.73
CA GLU A 60 -4.74 5.83 5.79
C GLU A 60 -4.28 6.15 4.37
N MET A 61 -4.49 5.21 3.47
CA MET A 61 -4.31 5.38 2.05
C MET A 61 -5.68 5.34 1.38
N VAL A 62 -6.12 6.48 0.85
CA VAL A 62 -7.42 6.64 0.20
C VAL A 62 -7.21 6.61 -1.31
N LEU A 63 -7.88 5.67 -1.97
CA LEU A 63 -7.89 5.51 -3.42
C LEU A 63 -9.17 6.11 -3.98
N PHE A 64 -9.06 7.03 -4.93
CA PHE A 64 -10.20 7.62 -5.62
C PHE A 64 -10.28 7.06 -7.04
N ASN A 65 -11.47 6.77 -7.54
CA ASN A 65 -11.69 6.40 -8.93
C ASN A 65 -12.36 7.52 -9.74
N GLU A 66 -12.55 7.29 -11.04
CA GLU A 66 -13.17 8.26 -11.96
C GLU A 66 -14.62 8.61 -11.59
N GLN A 67 -15.32 7.73 -10.87
CA GLN A 67 -16.70 7.94 -10.42
C GLN A 67 -16.76 8.68 -9.07
N GLY A 68 -15.61 9.06 -8.50
CA GLY A 68 -15.52 9.69 -7.19
C GLY A 68 -15.72 8.73 -6.01
N ALA A 69 -15.80 7.43 -6.25
CA ALA A 69 -15.86 6.43 -5.19
C ALA A 69 -14.49 6.27 -4.54
N THR A 70 -14.50 5.95 -3.24
CA THR A 70 -13.29 5.79 -2.43
C THR A 70 -13.13 4.36 -1.96
N PHE A 71 -11.90 3.86 -1.99
CA PHE A 71 -11.49 2.66 -1.28
C PHE A 71 -10.41 3.05 -0.27
N VAL A 72 -10.58 2.68 1.00
CA VAL A 72 -9.68 3.09 2.08
C VAL A 72 -8.84 1.89 2.54
N ILE A 73 -7.53 2.05 2.56
CA ILE A 73 -6.62 1.09 3.17
C ILE A 73 -6.07 1.70 4.45
N THR A 74 -6.51 1.19 5.59
CA THR A 74 -5.99 1.54 6.92
C THR A 74 -4.77 0.67 7.22
N ILE A 75 -3.67 1.32 7.56
CA ILE A 75 -2.37 0.70 7.75
C ILE A 75 -1.87 0.98 9.16
N GLU A 76 -1.77 -0.08 9.94
CA GLU A 76 -1.17 -0.05 11.27
C GLU A 76 0.32 -0.41 11.19
N SER A 77 1.14 0.25 11.99
CA SER A 77 2.51 -0.20 12.22
C SER A 77 2.54 -1.29 13.28
N GLY A 78 3.12 -2.44 12.96
CA GLY A 78 3.14 -3.58 13.86
C GLY A 78 3.85 -4.80 13.27
N VAL A 79 3.57 -5.98 13.81
CA VAL A 79 4.14 -7.23 13.29
C VAL A 79 3.49 -7.55 11.94
N PHE A 80 4.33 -7.62 10.89
CA PHE A 80 3.88 -7.97 9.55
C PHE A 80 3.10 -9.29 9.55
N THR A 81 1.88 -9.25 9.03
CA THR A 81 0.97 -10.39 8.97
C THR A 81 0.63 -10.69 7.50
N PRO A 82 1.24 -11.71 6.89
CA PRO A 82 1.05 -12.00 5.46
C PRO A 82 -0.42 -12.20 5.07
N SER A 83 -1.24 -12.84 5.91
CA SER A 83 -2.65 -13.09 5.61
C SER A 83 -3.49 -11.82 5.47
N GLY A 84 -3.02 -10.67 5.98
CA GLY A 84 -3.69 -9.38 5.80
C GLY A 84 -3.66 -8.85 4.36
N PHE A 85 -2.77 -9.35 3.51
CA PHE A 85 -2.56 -8.87 2.14
C PHE A 85 -3.42 -9.58 1.09
N VAL A 86 -4.56 -10.10 1.51
CA VAL A 86 -5.58 -10.69 0.62
C VAL A 86 -6.84 -9.86 0.77
N LEU A 87 -7.38 -9.40 -0.37
CA LEU A 87 -8.65 -8.68 -0.43
C LEU A 87 -9.80 -9.69 -0.39
N THR A 88 -10.74 -9.51 0.52
CA THR A 88 -11.94 -10.34 0.66
C THR A 88 -13.15 -9.65 0.05
N ASP A 89 -14.23 -10.40 -0.19
CA ASP A 89 -15.48 -9.84 -0.70
C ASP A 89 -16.09 -8.81 0.28
N GLU A 90 -15.91 -9.02 1.59
CA GLU A 90 -16.33 -8.07 2.63
C GLU A 90 -15.57 -6.75 2.48
N ASP A 91 -14.24 -6.79 2.34
CA ASP A 91 -13.40 -5.59 2.15
C ASP A 91 -13.88 -4.77 0.93
N ILE A 92 -14.23 -5.45 -0.16
CA ILE A 92 -14.76 -4.83 -1.39
C ILE A 92 -16.12 -4.19 -1.12
N GLN A 93 -17.02 -4.91 -0.43
CA GLN A 93 -18.37 -4.43 -0.15
C GLN A 93 -18.38 -3.19 0.77
N ILE A 94 -17.49 -3.15 1.77
CA ILE A 94 -17.37 -2.01 2.69
C ILE A 94 -16.42 -0.93 2.17
N ALA A 95 -15.77 -1.16 1.02
CA ALA A 95 -14.75 -0.29 0.42
C ALA A 95 -13.60 0.06 1.38
N HIS A 96 -13.21 -0.89 2.22
CA HIS A 96 -12.20 -0.71 3.25
C HIS A 96 -11.36 -1.97 3.46
N LYS A 97 -10.07 -1.78 3.70
CA LYS A 97 -9.16 -2.85 4.10
C LYS A 97 -8.26 -2.39 5.25
N GLN A 98 -8.13 -3.22 6.28
CA GLN A 98 -7.09 -3.05 7.29
C GLN A 98 -5.90 -4.00 7.03
N ILE A 99 -4.69 -3.45 7.08
CA ILE A 99 -3.43 -4.20 6.99
C ILE A 99 -2.43 -3.74 8.05
N THR A 100 -1.43 -4.58 8.31
CA THR A 100 -0.32 -4.27 9.20
C THR A 100 1.00 -4.34 8.44
N LEU A 101 1.79 -3.27 8.51
CA LEU A 101 3.14 -3.20 7.95
C LEU A 101 4.17 -2.97 9.06
N SER A 102 5.42 -3.37 8.81
CA SER A 102 6.49 -3.35 9.81
C SER A 102 6.80 -1.93 10.27
N ASP A 103 6.94 -1.01 9.32
CA ASP A 103 7.35 0.35 9.57
C ASP A 103 6.85 1.32 8.49
N THR A 104 7.14 2.62 8.67
CA THR A 104 6.75 3.68 7.74
C THR A 104 7.39 3.53 6.35
N THR A 105 8.58 2.95 6.24
CA THR A 105 9.24 2.73 4.95
C THR A 105 8.42 1.79 4.08
N ASP A 106 7.95 0.68 4.64
CA ASP A 106 7.08 -0.27 3.94
C ASP A 106 5.80 0.40 3.43
N ILE A 107 5.22 1.31 4.23
CA ILE A 107 4.01 2.06 3.87
C ILE A 107 4.27 2.99 2.68
N LEU A 108 5.36 3.74 2.71
CA LEU A 108 5.74 4.66 1.64
C LEU A 108 6.06 3.91 0.34
N ILE A 109 6.69 2.74 0.43
CA ILE A 109 6.94 1.87 -0.72
C ILE A 109 5.62 1.37 -1.29
N LEU A 110 4.68 0.88 -0.46
CA LEU A 110 3.36 0.44 -0.90
C LEU A 110 2.63 1.55 -1.68
N ALA A 111 2.52 2.74 -1.08
CA ALA A 111 1.83 3.88 -1.68
C ALA A 111 2.45 4.27 -3.02
N THR A 112 3.78 4.40 -3.07
CA THR A 112 4.50 4.77 -4.29
C THR A 112 4.36 3.71 -5.38
N ARG A 113 4.38 2.43 -5.01
CA ARG A 113 4.23 1.33 -5.97
C ARG A 113 2.82 1.25 -6.53
N MET A 114 1.81 1.39 -5.67
CA MET A 114 0.41 1.44 -6.09
C MET A 114 0.15 2.62 -7.03
N ALA A 115 0.63 3.82 -6.67
CA ALA A 115 0.52 5.01 -7.52
C ALA A 115 1.18 4.80 -8.89
N ARG A 116 2.39 4.24 -8.93
CA ARG A 116 3.08 3.93 -10.20
C ARG A 116 2.33 2.88 -11.02
N ARG A 117 1.78 1.85 -10.39
CA ARG A 117 0.99 0.82 -11.08
C ARG A 117 -0.30 1.38 -11.67
N ALA A 118 -0.90 2.35 -10.99
CA ALA A 118 -2.06 3.11 -11.46
C ALA A 118 -1.72 4.23 -12.46
N GLY A 119 -0.43 4.45 -12.80
CA GLY A 119 -0.01 5.49 -13.73
C GLY A 119 -0.07 6.92 -13.18
N LEU A 120 -0.16 7.08 -11.86
CA LEU A 120 -0.25 8.38 -11.18
C LEU A 120 1.12 9.02 -10.99
N LYS A 121 1.12 10.35 -10.84
CA LYS A 121 2.33 11.13 -10.54
C LYS A 121 2.21 11.82 -9.19
N PRO A 122 3.33 11.97 -8.46
CA PRO A 122 3.33 12.69 -7.20
C PRO A 122 3.02 14.17 -7.45
N VAL A 123 2.23 14.75 -6.57
CA VAL A 123 1.95 16.19 -6.54
C VAL A 123 2.21 16.74 -5.15
N PHE A 124 2.51 18.03 -5.07
CA PHE A 124 2.54 18.71 -3.79
C PHE A 124 1.12 18.83 -3.26
N PRO A 125 0.86 18.51 -1.98
CA PRO A 125 -0.42 18.77 -1.37
C PRO A 125 -0.79 20.25 -1.51
N GLU A 126 -1.90 20.55 -2.19
CA GLU A 126 -2.40 21.90 -2.24
C GLU A 126 -3.15 22.19 -0.92
N GLN A 127 -2.57 23.07 -0.11
CA GLN A 127 -3.11 23.67 1.13
C GLN A 127 -2.75 22.99 2.48
N SER A 128 -2.47 23.87 3.45
CA SER A 128 -1.93 23.63 4.80
C SER A 128 -2.93 23.05 5.82
N GLU A 129 -4.12 22.63 5.37
CA GLU A 129 -5.20 22.16 6.26
C GLU A 129 -5.28 20.63 6.35
N PHE A 130 -4.61 19.89 5.45
CA PHE A 130 -4.61 18.43 5.44
C PHE A 130 -3.31 17.86 5.99
N SER A 131 -3.42 16.79 6.80
CA SER A 131 -2.30 15.97 7.26
C SER A 131 -1.85 14.95 6.21
N SER A 132 -1.93 15.30 4.91
CA SER A 132 -1.48 14.45 3.83
C SER A 132 0.05 14.43 3.77
N ILE A 133 0.62 13.22 3.77
CA ILE A 133 2.05 12.96 3.66
C ILE A 133 2.44 12.86 2.18
N LEU A 134 1.62 12.17 1.38
CA LEU A 134 1.82 11.99 -0.05
C LEU A 134 0.49 12.13 -0.79
N GLU A 135 0.53 12.80 -1.94
CA GLU A 135 -0.58 12.84 -2.89
C GLU A 135 -0.09 12.44 -4.28
N PHE A 136 -0.91 11.66 -4.97
CA PHE A 136 -0.69 11.24 -6.34
C PHE A 136 -1.96 11.47 -7.15
N THR A 137 -1.86 11.99 -8.37
CA THR A 137 -3.01 12.21 -9.25
C THR A 137 -2.67 11.90 -10.70
N VAL A 138 -3.71 11.69 -11.50
CA VAL A 138 -3.65 11.86 -12.96
C VAL A 138 -3.37 13.35 -13.24
N ASN A 139 -2.50 13.61 -14.21
CA ASN A 139 -2.12 14.96 -14.61
C ASN A 139 -3.31 15.87 -14.91
#